data_AF-A0A5E4HFM3-F1
#
_entry.id   AF-A0A5E4HFM3-F1
#
_cell.length_a   1.000
_cell.length_b   1.000
_cell.length_c   1.000
_cell.angle_alpha   90.00
_cell.angle_beta   90.00
_cell.angle_gamma   90.00
#
_symmetry.space_group_name_H-M   'P 1'
#
loop_
_entity.id
_entity.type
_entity.pdbx_description
1 polymer ?
#
loop_
_entity_poly.entity_id
_entity_poly.type
_entity_poly.pdbx_seq_one_letter_code
_entity_poly.pdbx_strand_id
1 'polypeptide(L)'
;MKFKKIWTFATCDDEAKRIVLMEISPDGHFKFRELDGNITFGNNEYQEYIELITEARNNEWKTHLHLEGLVISEDGDKNLIFGTEEITIPALTRIKKIIIEKDAMLPEGMRTGSEFASIVEQCFVKAFETDNYKVNLLIEELRKIGAQELLKEDFRKMLNTNLGRNSKVAAKLRSYLLENHSVRLIFPKDNQSKDALFDSSINIKYFGETDSEANYFVGNRRENVQFSFKDACHLRKVVAVDGTKLIFKELLPTMNVDFVRTGQSTVVPFPFKYLREYMKFEENKEKRGI
;
A
#
# COMPACT_ATOMS: atom_id res chain seq x y z
N MET A 1 34.98 -13.71 19.86
CA MET A 1 34.28 -12.64 20.60
C MET A 1 32.82 -13.07 20.69
N LYS A 2 32.24 -13.27 21.89
CA LYS A 2 30.83 -13.65 22.00
C LYS A 2 29.99 -12.42 21.66
N PHE A 3 29.41 -12.38 20.47
CA PHE A 3 28.43 -11.35 20.12
C PHE A 3 27.30 -11.42 21.16
N LYS A 4 27.05 -10.31 21.86
CA LYS A 4 25.78 -10.16 22.56
C LYS A 4 24.73 -10.12 21.46
N LYS A 5 23.72 -10.98 21.57
CA LYS A 5 22.55 -11.02 20.68
C LYS A 5 21.78 -9.71 20.79
N ILE A 6 22.20 -8.69 20.06
CA ILE A 6 21.65 -7.33 20.14
C ILE A 6 21.31 -6.91 18.73
N TRP A 7 20.08 -6.45 18.54
CA TRP A 7 19.72 -5.73 17.33
C TRP A 7 20.18 -4.28 17.43
N THR A 8 20.81 -3.76 16.39
CA THR A 8 21.23 -2.36 16.35
C THR A 8 20.59 -1.67 15.16
N PHE A 9 19.97 -0.52 15.41
CA PHE A 9 19.42 0.36 14.39
C PHE A 9 20.18 1.68 14.47
N ALA A 10 20.65 2.19 13.34
CA ALA A 10 21.42 3.42 13.29
C ALA A 10 20.89 4.35 12.19
N THR A 11 20.77 5.63 12.52
CA THR A 11 20.39 6.69 11.58
C THR A 11 21.34 7.86 11.73
N CYS A 12 21.45 8.68 10.69
CA CYS A 12 22.20 9.92 10.75
C CYS A 12 21.23 11.11 10.80
N ASP A 13 21.61 12.14 11.53
CA ASP A 13 21.02 13.46 11.42
C ASP A 13 21.63 14.20 10.21
N ASP A 14 20.76 14.71 9.34
CA ASP A 14 21.16 15.46 8.15
C ASP A 14 21.78 16.81 8.51
N GLU A 15 21.34 17.45 9.59
CA GLU A 15 21.79 18.80 9.98
C GLU A 15 23.06 18.75 10.83
N ALA A 16 23.11 17.90 11.86
CA ALA A 16 24.22 17.89 12.81
C ALA A 16 25.33 16.87 12.50
N LYS A 17 25.19 16.06 11.44
CA LYS A 17 26.12 14.96 11.08
C LYS A 17 26.39 13.97 12.22
N ARG A 18 25.43 13.86 13.15
CA ARG A 18 25.51 12.91 14.27
C ARG A 18 24.95 11.58 13.83
N ILE A 19 25.55 10.49 14.28
CA ILE A 19 25.00 9.15 14.08
C ILE A 19 24.41 8.71 15.41
N VAL A 20 23.13 8.34 15.41
CA VAL A 20 22.43 7.86 16.60
C VAL A 20 22.10 6.38 16.41
N LEU A 21 22.43 5.59 17.41
CA LEU A 21 22.17 4.16 17.46
C LEU A 21 21.15 3.84 18.55
N MET A 22 20.35 2.83 18.28
CA MET A 22 19.46 2.18 19.23
C MET A 22 19.85 0.71 19.27
N GLU A 23 20.35 0.27 20.42
CA GLU A 23 20.67 -1.13 20.70
C GLU A 23 19.51 -1.76 21.47
N ILE A 24 18.98 -2.87 20.99
CA ILE A 24 17.83 -3.59 21.57
C ILE A 24 18.29 -4.98 21.99
N SER A 25 18.18 -5.26 23.29
CA SER A 25 18.48 -6.56 23.90
C SER A 25 17.32 -7.56 23.70
N PRO A 26 17.56 -8.88 23.82
CA PRO A 26 16.52 -9.89 23.59
C PRO A 26 15.32 -9.81 24.56
N ASP A 27 15.52 -9.19 25.72
CA ASP A 27 14.48 -8.93 26.73
C ASP A 27 13.65 -7.66 26.43
N GLY A 28 13.94 -6.96 25.32
CA GLY A 28 13.26 -5.75 24.90
C GLY A 28 13.80 -4.47 25.55
N HIS A 29 14.79 -4.55 26.45
CA HIS A 29 15.47 -3.36 26.94
C HIS A 29 16.30 -2.73 25.82
N PHE A 30 16.22 -1.41 25.69
CA PHE A 30 16.98 -0.67 24.70
C PHE A 30 17.71 0.52 25.31
N LYS A 31 18.76 0.96 24.62
CA LYS A 31 19.51 2.17 24.95
C LYS A 31 19.86 2.93 23.67
N PHE A 32 19.97 4.25 23.80
CA PHE A 32 20.47 5.11 22.74
C PHE A 32 21.96 5.37 22.93
N ARG A 33 22.66 5.57 21.82
CA ARG A 33 24.05 6.00 21.79
C ARG A 33 24.24 7.01 20.67
N GLU A 34 24.96 8.07 20.96
CA GLU A 34 25.39 9.04 19.95
C GLU A 34 26.86 8.80 19.61
N LEU A 35 27.16 8.84 18.31
CA LEU A 35 28.52 8.81 17.79
C LEU A 35 28.78 10.14 17.08
N ASP A 36 29.95 10.71 17.36
CA ASP A 36 30.45 11.85 16.61
C ASP A 36 30.93 11.36 15.23
N GLY A 37 30.26 11.82 14.17
CA GLY A 37 30.56 11.48 12.79
C GLY A 37 31.91 12.02 12.29
N ASN A 38 32.61 12.84 13.08
CA ASN A 38 33.94 13.36 12.76
C ASN A 38 35.08 12.49 13.31
N ILE A 39 34.79 11.38 13.99
CA ILE A 39 35.85 10.47 14.50
C ILE A 39 36.39 9.64 13.33
N THR A 40 37.39 10.18 12.64
CA THR A 40 38.15 9.49 11.57
C THR A 40 39.28 8.59 12.10
N PHE A 41 39.64 8.68 13.38
CA PHE A 41 40.78 7.95 13.93
C PHE A 41 40.51 7.48 15.36
N GLY A 42 40.07 6.22 15.47
CA GLY A 42 40.00 5.48 16.73
C GLY A 42 39.53 4.05 16.47
N ASN A 43 40.12 3.06 17.16
CA ASN A 43 39.61 1.68 17.22
C ASN A 43 38.31 1.65 18.06
N ASN A 44 37.26 2.32 17.60
CA ASN A 44 35.94 2.27 18.21
C ASN A 44 35.20 1.03 17.70
N GLU A 45 34.44 0.38 18.57
CA GLU A 45 33.63 -0.80 18.24
C GLU A 45 32.56 -0.53 17.16
N TYR A 46 32.24 0.75 16.90
CA TYR A 46 31.27 1.19 15.89
C TYR A 46 31.89 1.81 14.63
N GLN A 47 33.22 1.77 14.47
CA GLN A 47 33.91 2.43 13.35
C GLN A 47 33.36 1.97 11.98
N GLU A 48 33.13 0.67 11.82
CA GLU A 48 32.53 0.10 10.61
C GLU A 48 31.14 0.69 10.31
N TYR A 49 30.33 0.96 11.34
CA TYR A 49 28.97 1.48 11.14
C TYR A 49 29.00 2.94 10.69
N ILE A 50 29.95 3.72 11.22
CA ILE A 50 30.20 5.10 10.79
C ILE A 50 30.62 5.09 9.32
N GLU A 51 31.58 4.25 8.95
CA GLU A 51 32.08 4.14 7.56
C GLU A 51 30.97 3.78 6.57
N LEU A 52 30.15 2.76 6.89
CA LEU A 52 29.03 2.34 6.05
C LEU A 52 28.01 3.46 5.83
N ILE A 53 27.64 4.17 6.90
CA ILE A 53 26.68 5.28 6.83
C ILE A 53 27.27 6.45 6.03
N THR A 54 28.52 6.83 6.31
CA THR A 54 29.20 7.93 5.63
C THR A 54 29.40 7.64 4.15
N GLU A 55 29.82 6.43 3.78
CA GLU A 55 29.98 6.02 2.39
C GLU A 55 28.65 6.04 1.64
N ALA A 56 27.60 5.47 2.24
CA ALA A 56 26.26 5.48 1.66
C ALA A 56 25.78 6.92 1.40
N ARG A 57 25.95 7.83 2.38
CA ARG A 57 25.58 9.25 2.24
C ARG A 57 26.39 9.99 1.18
N ASN A 58 27.69 9.73 1.10
CA ASN A 58 28.56 10.38 0.11
C ASN A 58 28.23 9.96 -1.33
N ASN A 59 27.57 8.82 -1.50
CA ASN A 59 27.20 8.28 -2.80
C ASN A 59 25.74 8.57 -3.20
N GLU A 60 24.89 9.16 -2.35
CA GLU A 60 23.46 9.36 -2.65
C GLU A 60 23.22 10.13 -3.96
N TRP A 61 24.00 11.18 -4.21
CA TRP A 61 23.87 11.99 -5.44
C TRP A 61 24.25 11.21 -6.71
N LYS A 62 25.11 10.19 -6.58
CA LYS A 62 25.51 9.33 -7.71
C LYS A 62 24.49 8.22 -7.95
N THR A 63 23.91 7.69 -6.88
CA THR A 63 23.05 6.51 -6.92
C THR A 63 21.56 6.85 -6.97
N HIS A 64 21.17 8.09 -6.68
CA HIS A 64 19.78 8.52 -6.45
C HIS A 64 19.08 7.69 -5.36
N LEU A 65 19.86 7.20 -4.38
CA LEU A 65 19.37 6.45 -3.23
C LEU A 65 19.66 7.25 -1.96
N HIS A 66 18.62 7.63 -1.23
CA HIS A 66 18.75 8.37 0.04
C HIS A 66 18.80 7.40 1.21
N LEU A 67 19.81 7.50 2.06
CA LEU A 67 19.95 6.61 3.21
C LEU A 67 18.86 6.89 4.24
N GLU A 68 18.01 5.92 4.54
CA GLU A 68 17.01 6.01 5.61
C GLU A 68 17.46 5.33 6.91
N GLY A 69 18.47 4.44 6.84
CA GLY A 69 19.09 3.86 8.04
C GLY A 69 19.92 2.61 7.79
N LEU A 70 20.67 2.22 8.81
CA LEU A 70 21.44 0.99 8.91
C LEU A 70 20.81 0.08 9.98
N VAL A 71 20.76 -1.22 9.69
CA VAL A 71 20.31 -2.25 10.62
C VAL A 71 21.38 -3.33 10.76
N ILE A 72 21.63 -3.77 11.98
CA ILE A 72 22.53 -4.89 12.30
C ILE A 72 21.73 -5.95 13.09
N SER A 73 21.73 -7.19 12.59
CA SER A 73 21.08 -8.33 13.24
C SER A 73 21.86 -8.82 14.46
N GLU A 74 21.24 -9.69 15.26
CA GLU A 74 21.92 -10.35 16.38
C GLU A 74 23.11 -11.23 15.95
N ASP A 75 23.12 -11.67 14.69
CA ASP A 75 24.17 -12.48 14.08
C ASP A 75 25.25 -11.62 13.38
N GLY A 76 25.08 -10.29 13.40
CA GLY A 76 26.01 -9.34 12.80
C GLY A 76 25.77 -9.04 11.33
N ASP A 77 24.63 -9.48 10.76
CA ASP A 77 24.25 -9.17 9.39
C ASP A 77 23.88 -7.69 9.25
N LYS A 78 24.42 -6.99 8.24
CA LYS A 78 24.30 -5.53 8.12
C LYS A 78 23.52 -5.16 6.88
N ASN A 79 22.46 -4.39 7.04
CA ASN A 79 21.55 -4.05 5.96
C ASN A 79 21.30 -2.53 5.96
N LEU A 80 21.51 -1.89 4.81
CA LEU A 80 21.21 -0.48 4.57
C LEU A 80 19.81 -0.37 3.94
N ILE A 81 19.01 0.57 4.43
CA ILE A 81 17.69 0.89 3.90
C ILE A 81 17.78 2.24 3.18
N PHE A 82 17.34 2.27 1.93
CA PHE A 82 17.34 3.45 1.08
C PHE A 82 15.94 3.83 0.62
N GLY A 83 15.63 5.12 0.64
CA GLY A 83 14.56 5.72 -0.14
C GLY A 83 15.01 5.93 -1.59
N THR A 84 14.12 5.64 -2.53
CA THR A 84 14.36 5.92 -3.96
C THR A 84 13.51 7.12 -4.40
N GLU A 85 13.84 7.70 -5.55
CA GLU A 85 12.98 8.69 -6.22
C GLU A 85 11.75 8.05 -6.90
N GLU A 86 11.69 6.72 -6.97
CA GLU A 86 10.64 6.00 -7.64
C GLU A 86 9.39 5.86 -6.76
N ILE A 87 8.22 5.88 -7.42
CA ILE A 87 6.92 5.72 -6.78
C ILE A 87 6.11 4.63 -7.46
N THR A 88 5.20 4.04 -6.72
CA THR A 88 4.26 3.06 -7.26
C THR A 88 3.15 3.74 -8.04
N ILE A 89 2.73 3.11 -9.13
CA ILE A 89 1.62 3.56 -9.96
C ILE A 89 0.58 2.42 -10.03
N PRO A 90 -0.70 2.68 -9.73
CA PRO A 90 -1.79 1.71 -9.91
C PRO A 90 -1.87 1.18 -11.34
N ALA A 91 -2.69 0.16 -11.59
CA ALA A 91 -2.88 -0.40 -12.93
C ALA A 91 -3.70 0.55 -13.83
N LEU A 92 -3.12 1.71 -14.20
CA LEU A 92 -3.80 2.81 -14.89
C LEU A 92 -4.46 2.37 -16.19
N THR A 93 -3.82 1.48 -16.95
CA THR A 93 -4.41 0.92 -18.19
C THR A 93 -5.71 0.18 -17.90
N ARG A 94 -5.75 -0.63 -16.83
CA ARG A 94 -6.96 -1.37 -16.42
C ARG A 94 -8.02 -0.41 -15.90
N ILE A 95 -7.63 0.56 -15.08
CA ILE A 95 -8.53 1.59 -14.54
C ILE A 95 -9.17 2.39 -15.68
N LYS A 96 -8.36 2.87 -16.63
CA LYS A 96 -8.81 3.60 -17.83
C LYS A 96 -9.81 2.79 -18.63
N LYS A 97 -9.52 1.50 -18.88
CA LYS A 97 -10.43 0.59 -19.58
C LYS A 97 -11.79 0.51 -18.88
N ILE A 98 -11.80 0.33 -17.56
CA ILE A 98 -13.04 0.24 -16.76
C ILE A 98 -13.85 1.54 -16.82
N ILE A 99 -13.18 2.70 -16.77
CA ILE A 99 -13.86 4.00 -16.88
C ILE A 99 -14.51 4.16 -18.25
N ILE A 100 -13.78 3.84 -19.32
CA ILE A 100 -14.32 3.86 -20.69
C ILE A 100 -15.53 2.93 -20.83
N GLU A 101 -15.43 1.68 -20.35
CA GLU A 101 -16.55 0.71 -20.38
C GLU A 101 -17.79 1.21 -19.62
N LYS A 102 -17.56 1.85 -18.47
CA LYS A 102 -18.64 2.40 -17.65
C LYS A 102 -19.34 3.55 -18.37
N ASP A 103 -18.58 4.47 -18.94
CA ASP A 103 -19.09 5.71 -19.55
C ASP A 103 -19.52 5.50 -21.02
N ALA A 104 -19.19 4.35 -21.62
CA ALA A 104 -19.68 3.96 -22.93
C ALA A 104 -21.21 3.95 -23.01
N MET A 105 -21.75 4.28 -24.18
CA MET A 105 -23.17 4.16 -24.44
C MET A 105 -23.64 2.70 -24.36
N LEU A 106 -24.95 2.52 -24.24
CA LEU A 106 -25.54 1.20 -24.25
C LEU A 106 -25.43 0.57 -25.65
N PRO A 107 -25.15 -0.75 -25.72
CA PRO A 107 -25.07 -1.44 -27.00
C PRO A 107 -26.43 -1.44 -27.71
N GLU A 108 -26.39 -1.70 -29.02
CA GLU A 108 -27.61 -1.88 -29.81
C GLU A 108 -28.44 -3.06 -29.26
N GLY A 109 -29.76 -2.93 -29.27
CA GLY A 109 -30.66 -3.90 -28.63
C GLY A 109 -30.80 -3.74 -27.11
N MET A 110 -30.22 -2.69 -26.52
CA MET A 110 -30.30 -2.37 -25.07
C MET A 110 -30.47 -0.88 -24.81
N ARG A 111 -31.20 -0.19 -25.67
CA ARG A 111 -31.39 1.26 -25.57
C ARG A 111 -32.76 1.64 -25.04
N THR A 112 -33.69 0.70 -24.93
CA THR A 112 -35.07 0.97 -24.52
C THR A 112 -35.46 0.28 -23.22
N GLY A 113 -36.50 0.78 -22.57
CA GLY A 113 -37.07 0.14 -21.39
C GLY A 113 -37.54 -1.29 -21.65
N SER A 114 -38.22 -1.53 -22.78
CA SER A 114 -38.70 -2.86 -23.18
C SER A 114 -37.56 -3.88 -23.37
N GLU A 115 -36.45 -3.46 -23.97
CA GLU A 115 -35.26 -4.32 -24.14
C GLU A 115 -34.65 -4.68 -22.79
N PHE A 116 -34.47 -3.70 -21.90
CA PHE A 116 -33.97 -3.96 -20.55
C PHE A 116 -34.89 -4.84 -19.71
N ALA A 117 -36.21 -4.66 -19.81
CA ALA A 117 -37.17 -5.53 -19.13
C ALA A 117 -36.96 -6.99 -19.53
N SER A 118 -36.81 -7.25 -20.83
CA SER A 118 -36.55 -8.58 -21.38
C SER A 118 -35.24 -9.18 -20.87
N ILE A 119 -34.18 -8.37 -20.76
CA ILE A 119 -32.86 -8.80 -20.24
C ILE A 119 -32.93 -9.11 -18.76
N VAL A 120 -33.62 -8.28 -17.97
CA VAL A 120 -33.82 -8.52 -16.53
C VAL A 120 -34.60 -9.81 -16.34
N GLU A 121 -35.67 -10.04 -17.10
CA GLU A 121 -36.40 -11.31 -17.08
C GLU A 121 -35.47 -12.50 -17.39
N GLN A 122 -34.69 -12.44 -18.47
CA GLN A 122 -33.75 -13.50 -18.84
C GLN A 122 -32.73 -13.81 -17.74
N CYS A 123 -32.23 -12.79 -17.03
CA CYS A 123 -31.30 -12.95 -15.91
C CYS A 123 -31.90 -13.78 -14.76
N PHE A 124 -33.22 -13.67 -14.52
CA PHE A 124 -33.87 -14.26 -13.33
C PHE A 124 -34.76 -15.47 -13.64
N VAL A 125 -35.18 -15.67 -14.89
CA VAL A 125 -35.95 -16.85 -15.35
C VAL A 125 -35.22 -18.16 -15.03
N LYS A 126 -33.90 -18.21 -15.21
CA LYS A 126 -33.10 -19.43 -14.98
C LYS A 126 -32.95 -19.83 -13.51
N ALA A 127 -33.27 -18.95 -12.56
CA ALA A 127 -33.02 -19.17 -11.14
C ALA A 127 -34.26 -19.58 -10.33
N PHE A 128 -35.43 -19.75 -10.97
CA PHE A 128 -36.74 -19.86 -10.28
C PHE A 128 -36.98 -18.71 -9.26
N GLU A 129 -36.33 -17.56 -9.47
CA GLU A 129 -36.42 -16.36 -8.63
C GLU A 129 -37.44 -15.34 -9.18
N THR A 130 -38.26 -15.73 -10.15
CA THR A 130 -39.29 -14.90 -10.80
C THR A 130 -40.39 -14.40 -9.84
N ASP A 131 -40.47 -14.95 -8.63
CA ASP A 131 -41.38 -14.47 -7.57
C ASP A 131 -40.77 -13.34 -6.71
N ASN A 132 -39.56 -12.87 -7.04
CA ASN A 132 -38.98 -11.74 -6.33
C ASN A 132 -39.73 -10.44 -6.69
N TYR A 133 -40.59 -9.99 -5.78
CA TYR A 133 -41.39 -8.76 -5.93
C TYR A 133 -40.58 -7.54 -6.39
N LYS A 134 -39.34 -7.37 -5.90
CA LYS A 134 -38.49 -6.23 -6.29
C LYS A 134 -38.00 -6.31 -7.74
N VAL A 135 -37.76 -7.52 -8.23
CA VAL A 135 -37.39 -7.75 -9.63
C VAL A 135 -38.60 -7.47 -10.52
N ASN A 136 -39.78 -7.94 -10.14
CA ASN A 136 -41.02 -7.69 -10.88
C ASN A 136 -41.36 -6.19 -10.94
N LEU A 137 -41.18 -5.45 -9.84
CA LEU A 137 -41.37 -4.00 -9.82
C LEU A 137 -40.41 -3.28 -10.80
N LEU A 138 -39.13 -3.66 -10.82
CA LEU A 138 -38.16 -3.12 -11.78
C LEU A 138 -38.58 -3.42 -13.23
N ILE A 139 -39.02 -4.65 -13.53
CA ILE A 139 -39.49 -5.05 -14.85
C ILE A 139 -40.70 -4.21 -15.28
N GLU A 140 -41.68 -4.01 -14.40
CA GLU A 140 -42.85 -3.18 -14.70
C GLU A 140 -42.48 -1.72 -14.96
N GLU A 141 -41.58 -1.13 -14.19
CA GLU A 141 -41.09 0.23 -14.44
C GLU A 141 -40.39 0.34 -15.80
N LEU A 142 -39.56 -0.63 -16.16
CA LEU A 142 -38.91 -0.68 -17.46
C LEU A 142 -39.90 -0.82 -18.62
N ARG A 143 -40.94 -1.64 -18.45
CA ARG A 143 -42.03 -1.79 -19.43
C ARG A 143 -42.83 -0.50 -19.61
N LYS A 144 -43.01 0.31 -18.56
CA LYS A 144 -43.69 1.62 -18.65
C LYS A 144 -42.90 2.62 -19.49
N ILE A 145 -41.57 2.57 -19.46
CA ILE A 145 -40.71 3.38 -20.35
C ILE A 145 -40.87 2.93 -21.81
N GLY A 146 -41.05 1.63 -22.03
CA GLY A 146 -41.37 1.07 -23.33
C GLY A 146 -40.24 1.26 -24.34
N ALA A 147 -40.57 1.77 -25.54
CA ALA A 147 -39.63 2.01 -26.62
C ALA A 147 -38.81 3.33 -26.49
N GLN A 148 -39.00 4.10 -25.41
CA GLN A 148 -38.23 5.32 -25.19
C GLN A 148 -36.77 4.99 -24.88
N GLU A 149 -35.86 5.84 -25.35
CA GLU A 149 -34.42 5.71 -25.08
C GLU A 149 -34.14 5.87 -23.58
N LEU A 150 -33.46 4.89 -23.01
CA LEU A 150 -33.10 4.80 -21.61
C LEU A 150 -31.59 4.98 -21.46
N LEU A 151 -31.18 6.03 -20.72
CA LEU A 151 -29.77 6.26 -20.43
C LEU A 151 -29.25 5.26 -19.39
N LYS A 152 -27.97 4.86 -19.53
CA LYS A 152 -27.29 3.93 -18.61
C LYS A 152 -27.36 4.38 -17.15
N GLU A 153 -27.24 5.68 -16.90
CA GLU A 153 -27.32 6.26 -15.55
C GLU A 153 -28.73 6.18 -14.95
N ASP A 154 -29.77 6.35 -15.76
CA ASP A 154 -31.15 6.26 -15.28
C ASP A 154 -31.54 4.81 -14.99
N PHE A 155 -31.14 3.88 -15.87
CA PHE A 155 -31.24 2.45 -15.57
C PHE A 155 -30.53 2.08 -14.26
N ARG A 156 -29.31 2.59 -14.05
CA ARG A 156 -28.54 2.36 -12.81
C ARG A 156 -29.28 2.88 -11.57
N LYS A 157 -29.92 4.04 -11.65
CA LYS A 157 -30.74 4.59 -10.55
C LYS A 157 -31.95 3.70 -10.27
N MET A 158 -32.71 3.31 -11.30
CA MET A 158 -33.87 2.42 -11.17
C MET A 158 -33.48 1.08 -10.52
N LEU A 159 -32.39 0.48 -10.98
CA LEU A 159 -31.85 -0.75 -10.40
C LEU A 159 -31.53 -0.56 -8.90
N ASN A 160 -30.87 0.53 -8.54
CA ASN A 160 -30.51 0.81 -7.15
C ASN A 160 -31.73 1.06 -6.26
N THR A 161 -32.75 1.77 -6.76
CA THR A 161 -34.00 2.06 -6.04
C THR A 161 -34.79 0.79 -5.78
N ASN A 162 -34.99 -0.03 -6.81
CA ASN A 162 -35.83 -1.22 -6.72
C ASN A 162 -35.12 -2.38 -5.99
N LEU A 163 -33.88 -2.70 -6.40
CA LEU A 163 -33.18 -3.89 -5.89
C LEU A 163 -32.30 -3.58 -4.67
N GLY A 164 -31.98 -2.31 -4.42
CA GLY A 164 -31.05 -1.89 -3.37
C GLY A 164 -29.59 -1.90 -3.82
N ARG A 165 -28.86 -0.82 -3.53
CA ARG A 165 -27.48 -0.59 -3.99
C ARG A 165 -26.51 -1.75 -3.74
N ASN A 166 -26.61 -2.38 -2.56
CA ASN A 166 -25.68 -3.40 -2.07
C ASN A 166 -26.34 -4.79 -1.94
N SER A 167 -27.49 -5.03 -2.57
CA SER A 167 -28.15 -6.33 -2.46
C SER A 167 -27.49 -7.40 -3.33
N LYS A 168 -27.58 -8.66 -2.91
CA LYS A 168 -27.12 -9.82 -3.71
C LYS A 168 -27.82 -9.89 -5.07
N VAL A 169 -29.10 -9.53 -5.12
CA VAL A 169 -29.91 -9.51 -6.35
C VAL A 169 -29.41 -8.44 -7.32
N ALA A 170 -29.12 -7.22 -6.83
CA ALA A 170 -28.53 -6.17 -7.64
C ALA A 170 -27.12 -6.55 -8.14
N ALA A 171 -26.30 -7.19 -7.30
CA ALA A 171 -24.98 -7.67 -7.69
C ALA A 171 -25.04 -8.74 -8.79
N LYS A 172 -26.00 -9.68 -8.69
CA LYS A 172 -26.26 -10.71 -9.71
C LYS A 172 -26.62 -10.10 -11.06
N LEU A 173 -27.58 -9.16 -11.10
CA LEU A 173 -27.97 -8.49 -12.34
C LEU A 173 -26.80 -7.68 -12.95
N ARG A 174 -26.02 -6.96 -12.14
CA ARG A 174 -24.83 -6.24 -12.63
C ARG A 174 -23.79 -7.19 -13.23
N SER A 175 -23.57 -8.35 -12.63
CA SER A 175 -22.62 -9.35 -13.13
C SER A 175 -23.12 -9.95 -14.44
N TYR A 176 -24.40 -10.31 -14.50
CA TYR A 176 -25.04 -10.81 -15.72
C TYR A 176 -24.92 -9.84 -16.90
N LEU A 177 -25.19 -8.55 -16.67
CA LEU A 177 -25.06 -7.49 -17.67
C LEU A 177 -23.61 -7.32 -18.17
N LEU A 178 -22.64 -7.41 -17.26
CA LEU A 178 -21.23 -7.32 -17.63
C LEU A 178 -20.79 -8.54 -18.45
N GLU A 179 -21.11 -9.74 -18.00
CA GLU A 179 -20.64 -11.00 -18.58
C GLU A 179 -21.30 -11.34 -19.92
N ASN A 180 -22.62 -11.13 -20.04
CA ASN A 180 -23.39 -11.55 -21.22
C ASN A 180 -23.56 -10.43 -22.24
N HIS A 181 -23.42 -9.17 -21.82
CA HIS A 181 -23.76 -8.01 -22.64
C HIS A 181 -22.69 -6.92 -22.65
N SER A 182 -21.56 -7.12 -21.96
CA SER A 182 -20.48 -6.13 -21.86
C SER A 182 -20.95 -4.76 -21.31
N VAL A 183 -22.03 -4.75 -20.54
CA VAL A 183 -22.60 -3.52 -19.96
C VAL A 183 -22.07 -3.34 -18.53
N ARG A 184 -21.11 -2.42 -18.37
CA ARG A 184 -20.61 -2.01 -17.05
C ARG A 184 -21.41 -0.83 -16.50
N LEU A 185 -22.02 -1.00 -15.33
CA LEU A 185 -22.78 0.07 -14.64
C LEU A 185 -22.02 0.76 -13.50
N ILE A 186 -21.05 0.07 -12.90
CA ILE A 186 -20.29 0.60 -11.76
C ILE A 186 -18.81 0.26 -11.90
N PHE A 187 -17.98 1.11 -11.32
CA PHE A 187 -16.59 0.77 -11.04
C PHE A 187 -16.57 -0.32 -9.96
N PRO A 188 -15.80 -1.41 -10.12
CA PRO A 188 -15.77 -2.50 -9.16
C PRO A 188 -15.10 -2.06 -7.85
N LYS A 189 -15.66 -2.47 -6.72
CA LYS A 189 -15.21 -2.04 -5.37
C LYS A 189 -14.98 -3.20 -4.41
N ASP A 190 -15.12 -4.43 -4.88
CA ASP A 190 -14.80 -5.63 -4.11
C ASP A 190 -13.29 -5.75 -3.88
N ASN A 191 -12.89 -6.57 -2.91
CA ASN A 191 -11.49 -6.70 -2.51
C ASN A 191 -10.61 -7.25 -3.63
N GLN A 192 -11.10 -8.21 -4.42
CA GLN A 192 -10.34 -8.79 -5.52
C GLN A 192 -10.05 -7.75 -6.61
N SER A 193 -11.03 -6.92 -6.96
CA SER A 193 -10.84 -5.81 -7.89
C SER A 193 -9.95 -4.72 -7.32
N LYS A 194 -10.07 -4.40 -6.01
CA LYS A 194 -9.16 -3.46 -5.35
C LYS A 194 -7.71 -3.94 -5.45
N ASP A 195 -7.48 -5.22 -5.18
CA ASP A 195 -6.15 -5.84 -5.31
C ASP A 195 -5.68 -5.76 -6.76
N ALA A 196 -6.49 -6.18 -7.73
CA ALA A 196 -6.08 -6.20 -9.14
C ALA A 196 -5.80 -4.81 -9.75
N LEU A 197 -6.35 -3.74 -9.16
CA LEU A 197 -6.25 -2.37 -9.68
C LEU A 197 -5.27 -1.49 -8.89
N PHE A 198 -5.20 -1.68 -7.57
CA PHE A 198 -4.44 -0.84 -6.63
C PHE A 198 -3.44 -1.64 -5.82
N ASP A 199 -3.03 -2.81 -6.34
CA ASP A 199 -2.03 -3.69 -5.76
C ASP A 199 -0.78 -2.93 -5.31
N SER A 200 -0.37 -1.96 -6.12
CA SER A 200 0.81 -1.12 -5.95
C SER A 200 0.67 -0.06 -4.85
N SER A 201 -0.49 0.05 -4.19
CA SER A 201 -0.79 1.11 -3.21
C SER A 201 -1.30 0.56 -1.87
N ILE A 202 -1.30 -0.76 -1.70
CA ILE A 202 -1.82 -1.44 -0.51
C ILE A 202 -0.81 -2.39 0.09
N ASN A 203 -0.89 -2.52 1.41
CA ASN A 203 -0.08 -3.42 2.23
C ASN A 203 1.43 -3.18 2.09
N ILE A 204 2.22 -4.01 2.75
CA ILE A 204 3.67 -4.07 2.51
C ILE A 204 3.90 -5.07 1.38
N LYS A 205 4.66 -4.68 0.36
CA LYS A 205 5.08 -5.56 -0.72
C LYS A 205 6.54 -5.41 -1.01
N TYR A 206 7.15 -6.52 -1.39
CA TYR A 206 8.55 -6.57 -1.77
C TYR A 206 8.72 -7.44 -3.01
N PHE A 207 9.77 -7.14 -3.77
CA PHE A 207 10.06 -7.75 -5.06
C PHE A 207 11.54 -7.59 -5.41
N GLY A 208 12.01 -8.33 -6.41
CA GLY A 208 13.41 -8.31 -6.82
C GLY A 208 14.36 -8.77 -5.71
N GLU A 209 13.91 -9.70 -4.85
CA GLU A 209 14.73 -10.27 -3.80
C GLU A 209 15.87 -11.12 -4.41
N THR A 210 17.08 -10.82 -3.99
CA THR A 210 18.30 -11.58 -4.24
C THR A 210 18.95 -11.90 -2.89
N ASP A 211 20.11 -12.56 -2.88
CA ASP A 211 20.84 -12.82 -1.65
C ASP A 211 21.34 -11.54 -0.95
N SER A 212 21.44 -10.42 -1.68
CA SER A 212 22.03 -9.16 -1.20
C SER A 212 21.10 -7.95 -1.25
N GLU A 213 19.96 -8.02 -1.94
CA GLU A 213 19.06 -6.86 -2.03
C GLU A 213 17.59 -7.23 -2.24
N ALA A 214 16.70 -6.34 -1.82
CA ALA A 214 15.27 -6.39 -2.12
C ALA A 214 14.68 -4.98 -2.24
N ASN A 215 13.67 -4.81 -3.08
CA ASN A 215 12.89 -3.58 -3.17
C ASN A 215 11.55 -3.76 -2.47
N TYR A 216 11.01 -2.70 -1.88
CA TYR A 216 9.72 -2.75 -1.21
C TYR A 216 9.01 -1.40 -1.20
N PHE A 217 7.71 -1.45 -0.92
CA PHE A 217 6.92 -0.27 -0.57
C PHE A 217 5.93 -0.61 0.53
N VAL A 218 5.46 0.43 1.21
CA VAL A 218 4.45 0.34 2.25
C VAL A 218 3.26 1.20 1.87
N GLY A 219 2.18 0.55 1.49
CA GLY A 219 0.90 1.17 1.17
C GLY A 219 -0.08 1.16 2.34
N ASN A 220 -1.29 1.66 2.06
CA ASN A 220 -2.35 1.63 3.06
C ASN A 220 -2.78 0.18 3.34
N ARG A 221 -3.11 -0.14 4.59
CA ARG A 221 -3.70 -1.44 4.92
C ARG A 221 -5.01 -1.61 4.18
N ARG A 222 -5.17 -2.74 3.46
CA ARG A 222 -6.36 -3.04 2.65
C ARG A 222 -7.67 -2.78 3.40
N GLU A 223 -7.73 -3.20 4.65
CA GLU A 223 -8.92 -3.12 5.52
C GLU A 223 -9.35 -1.67 5.82
N ASN A 224 -8.39 -0.73 5.82
CA ASN A 224 -8.61 0.68 6.11
C ASN A 224 -8.89 1.52 4.85
N VAL A 225 -8.82 0.92 3.65
CA VAL A 225 -9.11 1.61 2.38
C VAL A 225 -10.62 1.65 2.16
N GLN A 226 -11.28 2.66 2.72
CA GLN A 226 -12.70 2.88 2.50
C GLN A 226 -12.99 3.54 1.14
N PHE A 227 -12.37 4.69 0.79
CA PHE A 227 -12.75 5.42 -0.45
C PHE A 227 -11.68 6.26 -1.14
N SER A 228 -10.46 6.37 -0.62
CA SER A 228 -9.37 7.11 -1.28
C SER A 228 -8.01 6.50 -0.98
N PHE A 229 -7.13 6.51 -1.98
CA PHE A 229 -5.70 6.34 -1.78
C PHE A 229 -5.13 7.74 -1.65
N LYS A 230 -4.52 8.05 -0.52
CA LYS A 230 -4.01 9.40 -0.28
C LYS A 230 -2.87 9.74 -1.24
N ASP A 231 -1.94 8.81 -1.47
CA ASP A 231 -0.72 9.06 -2.24
C ASP A 231 -0.19 7.79 -2.91
N ALA A 232 0.69 7.97 -3.90
CA ALA A 232 1.57 6.91 -4.40
C ALA A 232 2.56 6.48 -3.31
N CYS A 233 3.02 5.23 -3.35
CA CYS A 233 3.98 4.74 -2.36
C CYS A 233 5.39 4.93 -2.89
N HIS A 234 6.28 5.55 -2.12
CA HIS A 234 7.70 5.59 -2.45
C HIS A 234 8.30 4.18 -2.37
N LEU A 235 9.05 3.81 -3.41
CA LEU A 235 9.86 2.61 -3.42
C LEU A 235 11.08 2.80 -2.52
N ARG A 236 11.44 1.72 -1.84
CA ARG A 236 12.62 1.62 -0.99
C ARG A 236 13.42 0.39 -1.38
N LYS A 237 14.72 0.45 -1.14
CA LYS A 237 15.66 -0.64 -1.38
C LYS A 237 16.35 -1.02 -0.09
N VAL A 238 16.44 -2.31 0.21
CA VAL A 238 17.29 -2.84 1.28
C VAL A 238 18.46 -3.57 0.64
N VAL A 239 19.66 -3.25 1.10
CA VAL A 239 20.92 -3.80 0.58
C VAL A 239 21.73 -4.35 1.74
N ALA A 240 22.08 -5.64 1.66
CA ALA A 240 23.02 -6.27 2.56
C ALA A 240 24.44 -5.80 2.26
N VAL A 241 25.23 -5.55 3.31
CA VAL A 241 26.66 -5.25 3.17
C VAL A 241 27.39 -6.51 2.72
N ASP A 242 28.44 -6.34 1.90
CA ASP A 242 29.24 -7.44 1.38
C ASP A 242 29.67 -8.43 2.47
N GLY A 243 29.45 -9.71 2.22
CA GLY A 243 29.75 -10.79 3.15
C GLY A 243 28.71 -10.99 4.27
N THR A 244 27.61 -10.27 4.26
CA THR A 244 26.48 -10.44 5.20
C THR A 244 25.18 -10.84 4.48
N LYS A 245 24.19 -11.32 5.24
CA LYS A 245 22.91 -11.76 4.66
C LYS A 245 21.92 -10.62 4.55
N LEU A 246 21.07 -10.69 3.53
CA LEU A 246 19.84 -9.90 3.48
C LEU A 246 18.85 -10.39 4.56
N ILE A 247 18.53 -9.52 5.53
CA ILE A 247 17.63 -9.83 6.66
C ILE A 247 16.24 -9.21 6.50
N PHE A 248 15.88 -8.77 5.29
CA PHE A 248 14.68 -7.96 5.06
C PHE A 248 13.38 -8.62 5.57
N LYS A 249 13.26 -9.95 5.42
CA LYS A 249 12.09 -10.70 5.92
C LYS A 249 11.93 -10.65 7.44
N GLU A 250 13.04 -10.61 8.17
CA GLU A 250 13.05 -10.49 9.63
C GLU A 250 12.65 -9.08 10.09
N LEU A 251 12.83 -8.08 9.23
CA LEU A 251 12.43 -6.69 9.48
C LEU A 251 10.93 -6.46 9.24
N LEU A 252 10.26 -7.25 8.39
CA LEU A 252 8.84 -7.07 8.03
C LEU A 252 7.89 -6.95 9.26
N PRO A 253 8.00 -7.79 10.31
CA PRO A 253 7.15 -7.66 11.50
C PRO A 253 7.31 -6.31 12.21
N THR A 254 8.51 -5.73 12.18
CA THR A 254 8.78 -4.42 12.79
C THR A 254 8.18 -3.25 12.00
N MET A 255 7.75 -3.49 10.76
CA MET A 255 7.07 -2.52 9.91
C MET A 255 5.55 -2.67 9.93
N ASN A 256 5.05 -3.87 10.24
CA ASN A 256 3.62 -4.16 10.31
C ASN A 256 3.07 -4.07 11.74
N VAL A 257 3.12 -2.88 12.34
CA VAL A 257 2.71 -2.65 13.74
C VAL A 257 1.36 -1.92 13.86
N ASP A 258 0.51 -2.35 14.79
CA ASP A 258 -0.90 -1.89 14.93
C ASP A 258 -1.09 -0.60 15.74
N PHE A 259 -0.08 -0.20 16.52
CA PHE A 259 -0.18 0.90 17.50
C PHE A 259 0.23 2.29 16.96
N VAL A 260 0.48 2.43 15.65
CA VAL A 260 0.64 3.75 15.04
C VAL A 260 -0.72 4.43 15.02
N ARG A 261 -0.79 5.72 15.39
CA ARG A 261 -2.02 6.51 15.63
C ARG A 261 -3.07 6.48 14.49
N THR A 262 -2.69 6.02 13.30
CA THR A 262 -3.52 5.92 12.09
C THR A 262 -3.80 4.47 11.64
N GLY A 263 -3.35 3.45 12.38
CA GLY A 263 -3.43 2.05 11.97
C GLY A 263 -2.66 1.75 10.68
N GLN A 264 -1.64 2.56 10.36
CA GLN A 264 -0.80 2.44 9.17
C GLN A 264 0.51 1.73 9.51
N SER A 265 0.96 0.85 8.60
CA SER A 265 2.29 0.25 8.64
C SER A 265 3.37 1.33 8.50
N THR A 266 4.55 1.10 9.09
CA THR A 266 5.69 2.02 9.00
C THR A 266 6.55 1.69 7.78
N VAL A 267 7.02 2.74 7.08
CA VAL A 267 7.84 2.60 5.87
C VAL A 267 9.27 2.10 6.15
N VAL A 268 9.71 2.23 7.40
CA VAL A 268 10.98 1.69 7.95
C VAL A 268 10.66 0.94 9.24
N PRO A 269 11.55 0.03 9.70
CA PRO A 269 11.42 -0.63 11.00
C PRO A 269 11.06 0.35 12.12
N PHE A 270 10.09 -0.02 12.95
CA PHE A 270 9.58 0.84 14.03
C PHE A 270 10.66 1.44 14.96
N PRO A 271 11.80 0.78 15.27
CA PRO A 271 12.91 1.38 16.01
C PRO A 271 13.41 2.73 15.45
N PHE A 272 13.38 2.93 14.12
CA PHE A 272 13.74 4.21 13.51
C PHE A 272 12.84 5.36 13.94
N LYS A 273 11.59 5.09 14.32
CA LYS A 273 10.70 6.13 14.86
C LYS A 273 11.22 6.63 16.21
N TYR A 274 11.69 5.74 17.08
CA TYR A 274 12.28 6.14 18.37
C TYR A 274 13.58 6.92 18.17
N LEU A 275 14.42 6.49 17.23
CA LEU A 275 15.63 7.23 16.87
C LEU A 275 15.30 8.67 16.42
N ARG A 276 14.32 8.83 15.53
CA ARG A 276 13.87 10.15 15.06
C ARG A 276 13.30 11.03 16.18
N GLU A 277 12.50 10.45 17.08
CA GLU A 277 11.97 11.20 18.23
C GLU A 277 13.05 11.54 19.25
N TYR A 278 14.02 10.65 19.47
CA TYR A 278 15.18 10.92 20.32
C TYR A 278 16.02 12.09 19.76
N MET A 279 16.35 12.09 18.47
CA MET A 279 17.10 13.19 17.84
C MET A 279 16.38 14.53 18.00
N LYS A 280 15.07 14.58 17.71
CA LYS A 280 14.25 15.79 17.94
C LYS A 280 14.26 16.24 19.39
N PHE A 281 14.25 15.31 20.34
CA PHE A 281 14.26 15.62 21.76
C PHE A 281 15.59 16.27 22.18
N GLU A 282 16.72 15.71 21.74
CA GLU A 282 18.05 16.26 22.03
C GLU A 282 18.27 17.62 21.34
N GLU A 283 17.88 17.80 20.07
CA GLU A 283 17.89 19.12 19.41
C GLU A 283 17.11 20.18 20.20
N ASN A 284 15.95 19.80 20.75
CA ASN A 284 15.12 20.72 21.52
C ASN A 284 15.73 21.07 22.88
N LYS A 285 16.49 20.17 23.50
CA LYS A 285 17.26 20.49 24.72
C LYS A 285 18.37 21.48 24.42
N GLU A 286 19.15 21.24 23.36
CA GLU A 286 20.23 22.12 22.94
C GLU A 286 19.72 23.53 22.62
N LYS A 287 18.59 23.62 21.87
CA LYS A 287 17.91 24.90 21.59
C LYS A 287 17.41 25.61 22.85
N ARG A 288 17.17 24.87 23.94
CA ARG A 288 16.73 25.40 25.25
C ARG A 288 17.88 25.67 26.22
N GLY A 289 19.12 25.32 25.88
CA GLY A 289 20.29 25.51 26.75
C GLY A 289 20.25 24.70 28.05
N ILE A 290 19.60 23.53 28.03
CA ILE A 290 19.50 22.59 29.16
C ILE A 290 20.45 21.42 28.93
#